data_AF-A0A6H1R710-F1
#
_entry.id   AF-A0A6H1R710-F1
#
_cell.length_a   1.000
_cell.length_b   1.000
_cell.length_c   1.000
_cell.angle_alpha   90.00
_cell.angle_beta   90.00
_cell.angle_gamma   90.00
#
_symmetry.space_group_name_H-M   'P 1'
#
loop_
_entity.id
_entity.type
_entity.pdbx_description
1 polymer ?
#
loop_
_entity_poly.entity_id
_entity_poly.type
_entity_poly.pdbx_seq_one_letter_code
_entity_poly.pdbx_strand_id
1 'polypeptide(L)'
;MSNETFAAMWADLSSSSLNPILTKHALALLLRIRLEAATKDVPGRTKPGTSNIQARLWALAAAAPAEHQATALITVRRARRLYQAASDYLHARRAAVPTESELESWRSTVEELEQLAVWARN
;
A
#
# COMPACT_ATOMS: atom_id res chain seq x y z
N MET A 1 -10.58 -5.90 -2.75
CA MET A 1 -11.45 -4.81 -2.26
C MET A 1 -11.63 -3.83 -3.39
N SER A 2 -12.84 -3.37 -3.69
CA SER A 2 -13.06 -2.37 -4.74
C SER A 2 -12.69 -0.97 -4.24
N ASN A 3 -12.41 -0.04 -5.16
CA ASN A 3 -12.11 1.35 -4.80
C ASN A 3 -13.29 2.04 -4.13
N GLU A 4 -14.53 1.69 -4.50
CA GLU A 4 -15.75 2.21 -3.88
C GLU A 4 -15.89 1.76 -2.42
N THR A 5 -15.65 0.47 -2.14
CA THR A 5 -15.65 -0.06 -0.77
C THR A 5 -14.57 0.62 0.07
N PHE A 6 -13.37 0.83 -0.48
CA PHE A 6 -12.33 1.55 0.22
C PHE A 6 -12.71 3.01 0.51
N ALA A 7 -13.22 3.74 -0.48
CA ALA A 7 -13.59 5.15 -0.32
C ALA A 7 -14.66 5.32 0.77
N ALA A 8 -15.66 4.42 0.80
CA ALA A 8 -16.68 4.40 1.84
C ALA A 8 -16.07 4.13 3.23
N MET A 9 -15.23 3.08 3.37
CA MET A 9 -14.57 2.75 4.64
C MET A 9 -13.63 3.87 5.11
N TRP A 10 -12.91 4.49 4.18
CA TRP A 10 -12.02 5.62 4.47
C TRP A 10 -12.83 6.81 4.98
N ALA A 11 -13.90 7.21 4.29
CA ALA A 11 -14.75 8.32 4.69
C ALA A 11 -15.42 8.08 6.06
N ASP A 12 -15.92 6.87 6.28
CA ASP A 12 -16.52 6.47 7.57
C ASP A 12 -15.50 6.56 8.71
N LEU A 13 -14.32 5.96 8.55
CA LEU A 13 -13.25 6.04 9.55
C LEU A 13 -12.76 7.47 9.77
N SER A 14 -12.58 8.26 8.71
CA SER A 14 -12.11 9.65 8.79
C SER A 14 -13.12 10.60 9.44
N SER A 15 -14.42 10.31 9.35
CA SER A 15 -15.49 11.11 9.97
C SER A 15 -15.98 10.56 11.31
N SER A 16 -15.46 9.39 11.71
CA SER A 16 -15.85 8.72 12.94
C SER A 16 -15.47 9.51 14.19
N SER A 17 -16.36 9.56 15.17
CA SER A 17 -16.09 10.09 16.51
C SER A 17 -15.30 9.14 17.41
N LEU A 18 -14.70 8.08 16.83
CA LEU A 18 -13.83 7.14 17.53
C LEU A 18 -12.54 7.81 18.05
N ASN A 19 -11.85 7.11 18.94
CA ASN A 19 -10.55 7.55 19.45
C ASN A 19 -9.59 7.84 18.26
N PRO A 20 -8.98 9.04 18.18
CA PRO A 20 -8.12 9.42 17.04
C PRO A 20 -6.95 8.45 16.79
N ILE A 21 -6.43 7.81 17.83
CA ILE A 21 -5.36 6.82 17.70
C ILE A 21 -5.88 5.56 17.02
N LEU A 22 -7.07 5.08 17.42
CA LEU A 22 -7.70 3.91 16.82
C LEU A 22 -8.09 4.17 15.37
N THR A 23 -8.61 5.35 15.05
CA THR A 23 -8.91 5.77 13.68
C THR A 23 -7.66 5.69 12.80
N LYS A 24 -6.55 6.27 13.25
CA LYS A 24 -5.29 6.25 12.50
C LYS A 24 -4.70 4.83 12.37
N HIS A 25 -4.89 3.99 13.38
CA HIS A 25 -4.54 2.57 13.33
C HIS A 25 -5.34 1.82 12.26
N ALA A 26 -6.65 2.01 12.23
CA ALA A 26 -7.54 1.41 11.24
C ALA A 26 -7.21 1.86 9.81
N LEU A 27 -6.96 3.16 9.61
CA LEU A 27 -6.56 3.71 8.30
C LEU A 27 -5.21 3.14 7.83
N ALA A 28 -4.22 3.05 8.71
CA ALA A 28 -2.93 2.45 8.39
C ALA A 28 -3.05 0.97 8.01
N LEU A 29 -3.88 0.21 8.74
CA LEU A 29 -4.16 -1.19 8.42
C LEU A 29 -4.85 -1.33 7.05
N LEU A 30 -5.86 -0.48 6.78
CA LEU A 30 -6.60 -0.49 5.52
C LEU A 30 -5.67 -0.23 4.31
N LEU A 31 -4.76 0.74 4.43
CA LEU A 31 -3.77 1.04 3.40
C LEU A 31 -2.79 -0.11 3.18
N ARG A 32 -2.32 -0.75 4.26
CA ARG A 32 -1.45 -1.93 4.17
C ARG A 32 -2.15 -3.09 3.45
N ILE A 33 -3.41 -3.36 3.77
CA ILE A 33 -4.20 -4.41 3.11
C ILE A 33 -4.33 -4.13 1.61
N ARG A 34 -4.60 -2.89 1.21
CA ARG A 34 -4.65 -2.52 -0.22
C ARG A 34 -3.33 -2.73 -0.94
N LEU A 35 -2.23 -2.30 -0.34
CA LEU A 35 -0.89 -2.50 -0.89
C LEU A 35 -0.61 -4.01 -1.09
N GLU A 36 -0.91 -4.83 -0.09
CA GLU A 36 -0.74 -6.28 -0.18
C GLU A 36 -1.63 -6.93 -1.24
N ALA A 37 -2.85 -6.40 -1.44
CA ALA A 37 -3.77 -6.85 -2.47
C ALA A 37 -3.31 -6.45 -3.87
N ALA A 38 -2.85 -5.22 -4.08
CA ALA A 38 -2.36 -4.71 -5.36
C ALA A 38 -1.18 -5.52 -5.91
N THR A 39 -0.39 -6.12 -5.02
CA THR A 39 0.78 -6.91 -5.37
C THR A 39 0.51 -8.42 -5.45
N LYS A 40 -0.70 -8.87 -5.13
CA LYS A 40 -1.04 -10.31 -5.02
C LYS A 40 -1.00 -11.03 -6.37
N ASP A 41 -1.45 -10.35 -7.41
CA ASP A 41 -1.64 -10.95 -8.74
C ASP A 41 -0.49 -10.63 -9.71
N VAL A 42 0.63 -10.13 -9.19
CA VAL A 42 1.80 -9.78 -10.01
C VAL A 42 2.43 -11.07 -10.54
N PRO A 43 2.58 -11.22 -11.87
CA PRO A 43 3.17 -12.41 -12.48
C PRO A 43 4.68 -12.46 -12.20
N GLY A 44 5.05 -12.98 -11.04
CA GLY A 44 6.42 -13.25 -10.65
C GLY A 44 6.68 -14.74 -10.56
N ARG A 45 7.89 -15.18 -10.94
CA ARG A 45 8.48 -16.50 -10.59
C ARG A 45 8.69 -16.68 -9.07
N THR A 46 7.94 -15.95 -8.26
CA THR A 46 7.85 -16.14 -6.82
C THR A 46 7.08 -17.43 -6.61
N LYS A 47 7.74 -18.46 -6.06
CA LYS A 47 7.10 -19.76 -5.78
C LYS A 47 5.74 -19.51 -5.08
N PRO A 48 4.67 -20.21 -5.47
CA PRO A 48 3.40 -20.15 -4.74
C PRO A 48 3.69 -20.42 -3.26
N GLY A 49 3.31 -19.47 -2.39
CA GLY A 49 3.61 -19.50 -0.95
C GLY A 49 4.71 -18.54 -0.46
N THR A 50 5.43 -17.84 -1.36
CA THR A 50 6.32 -16.74 -0.92
C THR A 50 5.51 -15.52 -0.51
N SER A 51 5.21 -15.41 0.78
CA SER A 51 4.48 -14.29 1.41
C SER A 51 5.22 -12.94 1.37
N ASN A 52 6.43 -12.89 0.80
CA ASN A 52 7.30 -11.72 0.88
C ASN A 52 6.83 -10.59 -0.05
N ILE A 53 6.11 -9.63 0.53
CA ILE A 53 5.65 -8.42 -0.15
C ILE A 53 6.76 -7.66 -0.87
N GLN A 54 8.00 -7.68 -0.36
CA GLN A 54 9.11 -6.97 -0.99
C GLN A 54 9.47 -7.58 -2.33
N ALA A 55 9.43 -8.91 -2.44
CA ALA A 55 9.68 -9.61 -3.69
C ALA A 55 8.58 -9.30 -4.73
N ARG A 56 7.31 -9.28 -4.29
CA ARG A 56 6.17 -8.94 -5.14
C ARG A 56 6.22 -7.50 -5.66
N LEU A 57 6.63 -6.55 -4.81
CA LEU A 57 6.86 -5.16 -5.22
C LEU A 57 7.97 -5.04 -6.27
N TRP A 58 9.07 -5.77 -6.14
CA TRP A 58 10.13 -5.74 -7.15
C TRP A 58 9.72 -6.43 -8.45
N ALA A 59 8.99 -7.55 -8.37
CA ALA A 59 8.42 -8.19 -9.55
C ALA A 59 7.48 -7.25 -10.29
N LEU A 60 6.72 -6.42 -9.57
CA LEU A 60 5.83 -5.44 -10.17
C LEU A 60 6.59 -4.38 -10.95
N ALA A 61 7.66 -3.83 -10.38
CA ALA A 61 8.52 -2.90 -11.12
C ALA A 61 9.19 -3.56 -12.34
N ALA A 62 9.53 -4.85 -12.28
CA ALA A 62 10.13 -5.56 -13.40
C ALA A 62 9.12 -5.88 -14.52
N ALA A 63 7.83 -5.98 -14.20
CA ALA A 63 6.76 -6.25 -15.14
C ALA A 63 6.18 -4.98 -15.79
N ALA A 64 6.64 -3.80 -15.38
CA ALA A 64 6.19 -2.54 -15.96
C ALA A 64 6.73 -2.37 -17.40
N PRO A 65 5.97 -1.70 -18.30
CA PRO A 65 6.48 -1.31 -19.62
C PRO A 65 7.73 -0.44 -19.51
N ALA A 66 8.61 -0.51 -20.51
CA ALA A 66 9.91 0.18 -20.49
C ALA A 66 9.77 1.70 -20.33
N GLU A 67 8.75 2.29 -20.95
CA GLU A 67 8.38 3.70 -20.85
C GLU A 67 7.93 4.13 -19.44
N HIS A 68 7.54 3.17 -18.59
CA HIS A 68 7.09 3.40 -17.22
C HIS A 68 8.07 2.87 -16.17
N GLN A 69 9.20 2.30 -16.57
CA GLN A 69 10.16 1.64 -15.68
C GLN A 69 10.69 2.56 -14.56
N ALA A 70 11.00 3.82 -14.89
CA ALA A 70 11.49 4.79 -13.91
C ALA A 70 10.44 5.11 -12.84
N THR A 71 9.21 5.39 -13.27
CA THR A 71 8.06 5.63 -12.38
C THR A 71 7.78 4.41 -11.52
N ALA A 72 7.77 3.21 -12.12
CA ALA A 72 7.56 1.95 -11.43
C ALA A 72 8.55 1.74 -10.28
N LEU A 73 9.85 2.00 -10.53
CA LEU A 73 10.89 1.90 -9.51
C LEU A 73 10.71 2.93 -8.38
N ILE A 74 10.30 4.15 -8.69
CA ILE A 74 10.04 5.20 -7.68
C ILE A 74 8.85 4.79 -6.81
N THR A 75 7.73 4.43 -7.42
CA THR A 75 6.50 4.01 -6.72
C THR A 75 6.76 2.79 -5.85
N VAL A 76 7.48 1.78 -6.34
CA VAL A 76 7.85 0.60 -5.55
C VAL A 76 8.75 0.95 -4.36
N ARG A 77 9.72 1.86 -4.52
CA ARG A 77 10.55 2.34 -3.40
C ARG A 77 9.70 3.04 -2.33
N ARG A 78 8.74 3.87 -2.74
CA ARG A 78 7.79 4.53 -1.81
C ARG A 78 6.92 3.50 -1.10
N ALA A 79 6.33 2.56 -1.84
CA ALA A 79 5.49 1.49 -1.29
C ALA A 79 6.26 0.61 -0.28
N ARG A 80 7.54 0.30 -0.52
CA ARG A 80 8.38 -0.43 0.45
C ARG A 80 8.56 0.34 1.76
N ARG A 81 8.84 1.65 1.68
CA ARG A 81 8.98 2.51 2.86
C ARG A 81 7.68 2.62 3.63
N LEU A 82 6.56 2.80 2.93
CA LEU A 82 5.22 2.80 3.51
C LEU A 82 4.94 1.48 4.24
N TYR A 83 5.15 0.34 3.58
CA TYR A 83 4.90 -0.97 4.18
C TYR A 83 5.70 -1.16 5.47
N GLN A 84 6.98 -0.78 5.47
CA GLN A 84 7.81 -0.82 6.67
C GLN A 84 7.28 0.11 7.77
N ALA A 85 6.98 1.36 7.45
CA ALA A 85 6.47 2.34 8.41
C ALA A 85 5.11 1.92 9.01
N ALA A 86 4.22 1.38 8.18
CA ALA A 86 2.94 0.83 8.63
C ALA A 86 3.15 -0.39 9.53
N SER A 87 4.06 -1.31 9.16
CA SER A 87 4.42 -2.45 10.01
C SER A 87 4.99 -2.02 11.36
N ASP A 88 5.92 -1.07 11.37
CA ASP A 88 6.52 -0.57 12.60
C ASP A 88 5.50 0.13 13.51
N TYR A 89 4.58 0.89 12.93
CA TYR A 89 3.49 1.51 13.67
C TYR A 89 2.51 0.46 14.24
N LEU A 90 2.05 -0.49 13.43
CA LEU A 90 1.09 -1.53 13.84
C LEU A 90 1.68 -2.45 14.93
N HIS A 91 2.99 -2.67 14.94
CA HIS A 91 3.68 -3.47 15.96
C HIS A 91 4.26 -2.64 17.12
N ALA A 92 3.84 -1.38 17.28
CA ALA A 92 4.29 -0.47 18.34
C ALA A 92 5.82 -0.28 18.42
N ARG A 93 6.53 -0.48 17.31
CA ARG A 93 7.97 -0.19 17.16
C ARG A 93 8.24 1.29 16.88
N ARG A 94 7.21 2.02 16.46
CA ARG A 94 7.20 3.49 16.33
C ARG A 94 6.27 4.06 17.38
N ALA A 95 6.80 4.92 18.26
CA ALA A 95 6.02 5.57 19.32
C ALA A 95 5.07 6.66 18.79
N ALA A 96 5.42 7.27 17.66
CA ALA A 96 4.61 8.31 17.04
C ALA A 96 3.51 7.71 16.16
N VAL A 97 2.27 8.08 16.44
CA VAL A 97 1.10 7.84 15.59
C VAL A 97 1.26 8.63 14.28
N PRO A 98 0.92 8.07 13.10
CA PRO A 98 1.06 8.79 11.85
C PRO A 98 0.23 10.09 11.83
N THR A 99 0.76 11.12 11.16
CA THR A 99 0.00 12.34 10.91
C THR A 99 -1.04 12.10 9.81
N GLU A 100 -2.02 13.00 9.71
CA GLU A 100 -2.99 12.96 8.60
C GLU A 100 -2.30 13.13 7.25
N SER A 101 -1.30 14.00 7.17
CA SER A 101 -0.49 14.19 5.97
C SER A 101 0.32 12.94 5.58
N GLU A 102 0.84 12.19 6.56
CA GLU A 102 1.49 10.91 6.31
C GLU A 102 0.50 9.89 5.75
N LEU A 103 -0.69 9.77 6.35
CA LEU A 103 -1.73 8.85 5.89
C LEU A 103 -2.22 9.19 4.47
N GLU A 104 -2.35 10.47 4.14
CA GLU A 104 -2.72 10.91 2.79
C GLU A 104 -1.62 10.61 1.77
N SER A 105 -0.35 10.85 2.13
CA SER A 105 0.80 10.47 1.31
C SER A 105 0.85 8.95 1.09
N TRP A 106 0.51 8.17 2.12
CA TRP A 106 0.44 6.72 2.02
C TRP A 106 -0.70 6.28 1.09
N ARG A 107 -1.88 6.91 1.19
CA ARG A 107 -3.01 6.67 0.28
C ARG A 107 -2.62 6.89 -1.18
N SER A 108 -2.05 8.05 -1.49
CA SER A 108 -1.57 8.37 -2.84
C SER A 108 -0.53 7.35 -3.35
N THR A 109 0.40 6.91 -2.50
CA THR A 109 1.38 5.87 -2.87
C THR A 109 0.71 4.53 -3.20
N VAL A 110 -0.33 4.15 -2.46
CA VAL A 110 -1.09 2.92 -2.72
C VAL A 110 -1.84 3.01 -4.05
N GLU A 111 -2.46 4.16 -4.34
CA GLU A 111 -3.17 4.38 -5.61
C GLU A 111 -2.22 4.36 -6.82
N GLU A 112 -1.04 4.99 -6.71
CA GLU A 112 0.02 4.90 -7.73
C GLU A 112 0.44 3.43 -7.98
N LEU A 113 0.57 2.65 -6.91
CA LEU A 113 0.97 1.24 -6.99
C LEU A 113 -0.12 0.37 -7.63
N GLU A 114 -1.39 0.63 -7.33
CA GLU A 114 -2.52 -0.07 -7.94
C GLU A 114 -2.61 0.21 -9.44
N GLN A 115 -2.36 1.45 -9.87
CA GLN A 115 -2.27 1.79 -11.30
C GLN A 115 -1.13 1.02 -11.97
N LEU A 116 0.04 0.96 -11.33
CA LEU A 116 1.17 0.17 -11.81
C LEU A 116 0.81 -1.33 -11.93
N ALA A 117 0.07 -1.88 -10.96
CA ALA A 117 -0.40 -3.26 -10.99
C ALA A 117 -1.45 -3.53 -12.08
N VAL A 118 -2.19 -2.53 -12.51
CA VAL A 118 -3.04 -2.62 -13.71
C VAL A 118 -2.17 -2.71 -14.96
N TRP A 119 -1.16 -1.85 -15.11
CA TRP A 119 -0.25 -1.90 -16.27
C TRP A 119 0.51 -3.22 -16.37
N ALA A 120 1.01 -3.75 -15.26
CA ALA A 120 1.78 -5.00 -15.26
C ALA A 120 0.95 -6.26 -15.58
N ARG A 121 -0.38 -6.17 -15.62
CA ARG A 121 -1.29 -7.29 -15.94
C ARG A 121 -1.81 -7.25 -17.39
N ASN A 122 -1.71 -6.10 -18.05
CA ASN A 122 -2.18 -5.87 -19.42
C ASN A 122 -1.00 -5.96 -20.40
#